data_AF-A0A7C2ZP12-F1
#
_entry.id   AF-A0A7C2ZP12-F1
#
_cell.length_a   1.000
_cell.length_b   1.000
_cell.length_c   1.000
_cell.angle_alpha   90.00
_cell.angle_beta   90.00
_cell.angle_gamma   90.00
#
_symmetry.space_group_name_H-M   'P 1'
#
loop_
_entity.id
_entity.type
_entity.pdbx_description
1 polymer ?
#
loop_
_entity_poly.entity_id
_entity_poly.type
_entity_poly.pdbx_seq_one_letter_code
_entity_poly.pdbx_strand_id
1 'polypeptide(L)'
;MRKLELALILTTLTRPDIIDKIKLAEDKITWLDSLIVAAAALAREKAGYPVSVIAEELGRSEATIRNHLTGKTEAGKLVLESYEILRSSGGRLSIPMYAPSEVDTLRKRVDELEKELKEKEKIVESLSDRLAKVRQRLSEILKELE
;
A
#
# COMPACT_ATOMS: atom_id res chain seq x y z
N MET A 1 -16.82 14.79 17.04
CA MET A 1 -16.80 15.06 15.59
C MET A 1 -15.42 14.77 14.97
N ARG A 2 -14.40 15.65 15.10
CA ARG A 2 -13.12 15.52 14.36
C ARG A 2 -12.36 14.19 14.51
N LYS A 3 -12.40 13.56 15.69
CA LYS A 3 -11.80 12.22 15.90
C LYS A 3 -12.48 11.13 15.06
N LEU A 4 -13.81 11.17 14.95
CA LEU A 4 -14.58 10.21 14.15
C LEU A 4 -14.34 10.43 12.66
N GLU A 5 -14.30 11.68 12.21
CA GLU A 5 -13.97 12.03 10.82
C GLU A 5 -12.62 11.44 10.39
N LEU A 6 -11.56 11.70 11.17
CA LEU A 6 -10.23 11.15 10.89
C LEU A 6 -10.21 9.62 10.94
N ALA A 7 -10.90 9.02 11.91
CA ALA A 7 -10.99 7.56 11.99
C ALA A 7 -11.69 6.96 10.77
N LEU A 8 -12.77 7.58 10.29
CA LEU A 8 -13.48 7.15 9.08
C LEU A 8 -12.62 7.27 7.84
N ILE A 9 -11.91 8.40 7.66
CA ILE A 9 -10.99 8.60 6.54
C ILE A 9 -9.91 7.52 6.55
N LEU A 10 -9.23 7.34 7.69
CA LEU A 10 -8.14 6.37 7.80
C LEU A 10 -8.61 4.93 7.61
N THR A 11 -9.73 4.54 8.25
CA THR A 11 -10.29 3.19 8.09
C THR A 11 -10.66 2.92 6.64
N THR A 12 -11.28 3.90 5.96
CA THR A 12 -11.74 3.72 4.59
C THR A 12 -10.56 3.66 3.62
N LEU A 13 -9.59 4.57 3.72
CA LEU A 13 -8.46 4.65 2.79
C LEU A 13 -7.43 3.52 2.94
N THR A 14 -7.41 2.85 4.10
CA THR A 14 -6.42 1.79 4.37
C THR A 14 -6.95 0.40 4.07
N ARG A 15 -8.22 0.28 3.67
CA ARG A 15 -8.82 -0.96 3.17
C ARG A 15 -8.18 -1.36 1.83
N PRO A 16 -7.65 -2.59 1.68
CA PRO A 16 -7.00 -3.04 0.46
C PRO A 16 -7.88 -2.92 -0.79
N ASP A 17 -9.15 -3.32 -0.68
CA ASP A 17 -10.14 -3.23 -1.77
C ASP A 17 -10.37 -1.79 -2.24
N ILE A 18 -10.24 -0.82 -1.33
CA ILE A 18 -10.42 0.60 -1.59
C ILE A 18 -9.17 1.21 -2.23
N ILE A 19 -7.99 0.83 -1.73
CA ILE A 19 -6.71 1.23 -2.32
C ILE A 19 -6.64 0.83 -3.79
N ASP A 20 -7.10 -0.38 -4.12
CA ASP A 20 -7.08 -0.85 -5.51
C ASP A 20 -8.11 -0.12 -6.39
N LYS A 21 -9.31 0.17 -5.86
CA LYS A 21 -10.28 1.05 -6.54
C LYS A 21 -9.69 2.44 -6.82
N ILE A 22 -8.99 3.05 -5.86
CA ILE A 22 -8.34 4.37 -6.04
C ILE A 22 -7.27 4.30 -7.13
N LYS A 23 -6.45 3.24 -7.16
CA LYS A 23 -5.40 3.08 -8.18
C LYS A 23 -5.98 3.02 -9.59
N LEU A 24 -7.11 2.32 -9.74
CA LEU A 24 -7.80 2.12 -11.02
C LEU A 24 -8.67 3.31 -11.45
N ALA A 25 -9.01 4.23 -10.53
CA ALA A 25 -9.79 5.41 -10.87
C ALA A 25 -9.03 6.33 -11.84
N GLU A 26 -9.72 6.78 -12.89
CA GLU A 26 -9.20 7.76 -13.86
C GLU A 26 -8.89 9.09 -13.16
N ASP A 27 -9.85 9.61 -12.39
CA ASP A 27 -9.69 10.82 -11.57
C ASP A 27 -9.61 10.46 -10.07
N LYS A 28 -8.39 10.26 -9.61
CA LYS A 28 -8.07 9.88 -8.23
C LYS A 28 -8.39 11.00 -7.23
N ILE A 29 -8.27 12.26 -7.65
CA ILE A 29 -8.46 13.42 -6.78
C ILE A 29 -9.95 13.57 -6.47
N THR A 30 -10.80 13.53 -7.51
CA THR A 30 -12.26 13.61 -7.32
C THR A 30 -12.80 12.45 -6.49
N TRP A 31 -12.24 11.25 -6.69
CA TRP A 31 -12.62 10.09 -5.89
C TRP A 31 -12.24 10.24 -4.41
N LEU A 32 -11.03 10.74 -4.14
CA LEU A 32 -10.56 11.05 -2.79
C LEU A 32 -11.38 12.16 -2.13
N ASP A 33 -11.68 13.25 -2.85
CA ASP A 33 -12.54 14.35 -2.36
C ASP A 33 -13.91 13.82 -1.93
N SER A 34 -14.54 13.00 -2.78
CA SER A 34 -15.85 12.39 -2.51
C SER A 34 -15.84 11.54 -1.24
N LEU A 35 -14.77 10.78 -0.99
CA LEU A 35 -14.60 10.00 0.25
C LEU A 35 -14.45 10.89 1.48
N ILE A 36 -13.62 11.93 1.39
CA ILE A 36 -13.38 12.85 2.50
C ILE A 36 -14.67 13.59 2.86
N VAL A 37 -15.41 14.08 1.86
CA VAL A 37 -16.72 14.74 2.05
C VAL A 37 -17.72 13.78 2.69
N ALA A 38 -17.79 12.52 2.24
CA ALA A 38 -18.68 11.51 2.83
C ALA A 38 -18.34 11.21 4.31
N ALA A 39 -17.06 11.06 4.63
CA ALA A 39 -16.58 10.85 6.01
C ALA A 39 -16.88 12.06 6.91
N ALA A 40 -16.63 13.26 6.41
CA ALA A 40 -16.90 14.52 7.10
C ALA A 40 -18.40 14.73 7.35
N ALA A 41 -19.23 14.38 6.37
CA ALA A 41 -20.68 14.41 6.48
C ALA A 41 -21.19 13.45 7.55
N LEU A 42 -20.76 12.18 7.50
CA LEU A 42 -21.17 11.17 8.47
C LEU A 42 -20.73 11.53 9.90
N ALA A 43 -19.50 12.02 10.07
CA ALA A 43 -18.99 12.41 11.38
C ALA A 43 -19.77 13.56 12.03
N ARG A 44 -20.31 14.48 11.23
CA ARG A 44 -21.15 15.59 11.68
C ARG A 44 -22.58 15.14 11.95
N GLU A 45 -23.15 14.29 11.10
CA GLU A 45 -24.47 13.69 11.33
C GLU A 45 -24.49 12.92 12.66
N LYS A 46 -23.47 12.10 12.94
CA LYS A 46 -23.31 11.42 14.23
C LYS A 46 -23.05 12.35 15.41
N ALA A 47 -22.65 13.59 15.17
CA ALA A 47 -22.54 14.64 16.18
C ALA A 47 -23.83 15.45 16.36
N GLY A 48 -24.92 15.11 15.65
CA GLY A 48 -26.23 15.75 15.78
C GLY A 48 -26.43 16.98 14.90
N TYR A 49 -25.54 17.24 13.94
CA TYR A 49 -25.65 18.40 13.06
C TYR A 49 -26.76 18.16 12.01
N PRO A 50 -27.61 19.16 11.72
CA PRO A 50 -28.60 19.04 10.66
C PRO A 50 -27.93 19.06 9.28
N VAL A 51 -28.56 18.41 8.30
CA VAL A 51 -28.04 18.28 6.93
C VAL A 51 -27.74 19.64 6.29
N SER A 52 -28.55 20.66 6.57
CA SER A 52 -28.35 22.03 6.07
C SER A 52 -27.01 22.62 6.51
N VAL A 53 -26.68 22.50 7.81
CA VAL A 53 -25.40 22.99 8.38
C VAL A 53 -24.23 22.17 7.83
N ILE A 54 -24.40 20.85 7.69
CA ILE A 54 -23.36 19.99 7.10
C ILE A 54 -23.07 20.41 5.65
N ALA A 55 -24.11 20.69 4.87
CA ALA A 55 -24.00 21.12 3.48
C ALA A 55 -23.29 22.48 3.36
N GLU A 56 -23.65 23.43 4.21
CA GLU A 56 -22.99 24.75 4.28
C GLU A 56 -21.51 24.63 4.65
N GLU A 57 -21.18 23.92 5.73
CA GLU A 57 -19.79 23.76 6.19
C GLU A 57 -18.89 23.03 5.17
N LEU A 58 -19.44 22.05 4.46
CA LEU A 58 -18.69 21.25 3.48
C LEU A 58 -18.70 21.87 2.07
N GLY A 59 -19.41 22.98 1.85
CA GLY A 59 -19.52 23.60 0.52
C GLY A 59 -20.14 22.67 -0.52
N ARG A 60 -21.20 21.94 -0.13
CA ARG A 60 -21.94 20.99 -0.98
C ARG A 60 -23.45 21.22 -0.87
N SER A 61 -24.22 20.68 -1.80
CA SER A 61 -25.69 20.76 -1.69
C SER A 61 -26.22 19.79 -0.63
N GLU A 62 -27.36 20.10 -0.01
CA GLU A 62 -28.03 19.14 0.90
C GLU A 62 -28.32 17.81 0.21
N ALA A 63 -28.67 17.82 -1.08
CA ALA A 63 -28.93 16.61 -1.84
C ALA A 63 -27.67 15.74 -1.93
N THR A 64 -26.50 16.34 -2.19
CA THR A 64 -25.21 15.65 -2.18
C THR A 64 -24.92 15.04 -0.80
N ILE A 65 -25.11 15.81 0.28
CA ILE A 65 -24.90 15.32 1.64
C ILE A 65 -25.85 14.15 1.97
N ARG A 66 -27.15 14.25 1.65
CA ARG A 66 -28.10 13.15 1.86
C ARG A 66 -27.70 11.92 1.08
N ASN A 67 -27.24 12.07 -0.17
CA ASN A 67 -26.81 10.94 -0.99
C ASN A 67 -25.59 10.23 -0.38
N HIS A 68 -24.62 10.97 0.19
CA HIS A 68 -23.52 10.37 0.94
C HIS A 68 -24.00 9.67 2.21
N LEU A 69 -24.79 10.34 3.05
CA LEU A 69 -25.27 9.81 4.33
C LEU A 69 -26.16 8.57 4.16
N THR A 70 -26.92 8.49 3.08
CA THR A 70 -27.80 7.34 2.77
C THR A 70 -27.11 6.25 1.95
N GLY A 71 -25.82 6.40 1.65
CA GLY A 71 -25.05 5.40 0.89
C GLY A 71 -25.44 5.26 -0.58
N LYS A 72 -26.13 6.26 -1.15
CA LYS A 72 -26.48 6.29 -2.59
C LYS A 72 -25.27 6.54 -3.47
N THR A 73 -24.26 7.24 -2.97
CA THR A 73 -22.98 7.36 -3.67
C THR A 73 -22.05 6.22 -3.25
N GLU A 74 -21.14 5.82 -4.13
CA GLU A 74 -20.10 4.83 -3.81
C GLU A 74 -19.28 5.26 -2.58
N ALA A 75 -18.82 6.51 -2.55
CA ALA A 75 -18.09 7.05 -1.38
C ALA A 75 -18.90 6.95 -0.07
N GLY A 76 -20.20 7.25 -0.10
CA GLY A 76 -21.07 7.16 1.06
C GLY A 76 -21.21 5.72 1.55
N LYS A 77 -21.41 4.78 0.62
CA LYS A 77 -21.48 3.35 0.92
C LYS A 77 -20.21 2.85 1.60
N LEU A 78 -19.04 3.16 1.04
CA LEU A 78 -17.74 2.73 1.56
C LEU A 78 -17.44 3.29 2.96
N VAL A 79 -17.82 4.54 3.20
CA VAL A 79 -17.66 5.19 4.51
C VAL A 79 -18.62 4.57 5.54
N LEU A 80 -19.86 4.26 5.16
CA LEU A 80 -20.82 3.58 6.05
C LEU A 80 -20.35 2.17 6.43
N GLU A 81 -19.83 1.39 5.48
CA GLU A 81 -19.22 0.09 5.77
C GLU A 81 -18.05 0.23 6.76
N SER A 82 -17.19 1.23 6.53
CA SER A 82 -16.03 1.50 7.40
C SER A 82 -16.44 1.98 8.79
N TYR A 83 -17.57 2.70 8.90
CA TYR A 83 -18.18 3.06 10.18
C TYR A 83 -18.63 1.84 10.98
N GLU A 84 -19.29 0.87 10.33
CA GLU A 84 -19.72 -0.36 11.01
C GLU A 84 -18.54 -1.23 11.46
N ILE A 85 -17.46 -1.30 10.67
CA ILE A 85 -16.20 -1.95 11.07
C ILE A 85 -15.62 -1.24 12.31
N LEU A 86 -15.54 0.09 12.28
CA LEU A 86 -15.01 0.86 13.41
C LEU A 86 -15.87 0.70 14.67
N ARG A 87 -17.20 0.69 14.50
CA ARG A 87 -18.17 0.53 15.58
C ARG A 87 -18.09 -0.85 16.23
N SER A 88 -18.06 -1.91 15.42
CA SER A 88 -17.92 -3.30 15.90
C SER A 88 -16.57 -3.55 16.57
N SER A 89 -15.52 -2.84 16.16
CA SER A 89 -14.19 -2.89 16.77
C SER A 89 -14.07 -2.04 18.05
N GLY A 90 -15.16 -1.46 18.55
CA GLY A 90 -15.16 -0.59 19.73
C GLY A 90 -14.35 0.70 19.54
N GLY A 91 -14.24 1.19 18.30
CA GLY A 91 -13.45 2.37 17.95
C GLY A 91 -11.94 2.13 17.88
N ARG A 92 -11.48 0.87 17.98
CA ARG A 92 -10.07 0.54 17.77
C ARG A 92 -9.74 0.62 16.29
N LEU A 93 -8.83 1.53 15.95
CA LEU A 93 -8.38 1.72 14.59
C LEU A 93 -7.26 0.73 14.27
N SER A 94 -7.55 -0.26 13.43
CA SER A 94 -6.54 -1.13 12.85
C SER A 94 -6.17 -0.57 11.48
N ILE A 95 -5.17 0.30 11.43
CA ILE A 95 -4.56 0.68 10.15
C ILE A 95 -3.58 -0.43 9.81
N PRO A 96 -3.77 -1.19 8.72
CA PRO A 96 -2.67 -1.92 8.12
C PRO A 96 -1.64 -0.87 7.65
N MET A 97 -0.78 -0.43 8.56
CA MET A 97 0.46 0.23 8.19
C MET A 97 1.17 -0.80 7.32
N TYR A 98 1.56 -0.39 6.12
CA TYR A 98 2.39 -1.19 5.24
C TYR A 98 3.51 -1.81 6.09
N ALA A 99 3.37 -3.09 6.44
CA ALA A 99 4.51 -3.95 6.61
C ALA A 99 5.33 -3.78 5.32
N PRO A 100 6.67 -3.84 5.35
CA PRO A 100 7.48 -3.81 4.14
C PRO A 100 6.78 -4.67 3.11
N SER A 101 6.39 -4.07 1.99
CA SER A 101 5.58 -4.80 1.03
C SER A 101 6.34 -6.07 0.68
N GLU A 102 5.63 -7.16 0.35
CA GLU A 102 6.32 -8.37 -0.11
C GLU A 102 7.31 -8.00 -1.24
N VAL A 103 6.95 -6.99 -2.06
CA VAL A 103 7.80 -6.35 -3.06
C VAL A 103 9.09 -5.72 -2.48
N ASP A 104 9.05 -5.02 -1.35
CA ASP A 104 10.25 -4.46 -0.70
C ASP A 104 11.16 -5.55 -0.13
N THR A 105 10.58 -6.61 0.43
CA THR A 105 11.35 -7.77 0.90
C THR A 105 11.97 -8.54 -0.26
N LEU A 106 11.23 -8.72 -1.35
CA LEU A 106 11.70 -9.35 -2.57
C LEU A 106 12.79 -8.52 -3.25
N ARG A 107 12.65 -7.20 -3.30
CA ARG A 107 13.68 -6.29 -3.85
C ARG A 107 15.00 -6.41 -3.10
N LYS A 108 14.97 -6.37 -1.76
CA LYS A 108 16.18 -6.59 -0.94
C LYS A 108 16.78 -7.97 -1.20
N ARG A 109 15.93 -8.99 -1.34
CA ARG A 109 16.41 -10.35 -1.61
C ARG A 109 17.05 -10.48 -2.99
N VAL A 110 16.50 -9.81 -4.00
CA VAL A 110 17.09 -9.73 -5.34
C VAL A 110 18.46 -9.05 -5.29
N ASP A 111 18.57 -7.90 -4.62
CA ASP A 111 19.84 -7.18 -4.48
C ASP A 111 20.93 -8.02 -3.77
N GLU A 112 20.55 -8.79 -2.75
CA GLU A 112 21.45 -9.72 -2.06
C GLU A 112 21.91 -10.85 -2.98
N LEU A 113 20.98 -11.49 -3.69
CA LEU A 113 21.27 -12.59 -4.60
C LEU A 113 22.14 -12.14 -5.78
N GLU A 114 21.94 -10.94 -6.30
CA GLU A 114 22.77 -10.36 -7.36
C GLU A 114 24.22 -10.14 -6.89
N LYS A 115 24.42 -9.71 -5.64
CA LYS A 115 25.77 -9.56 -5.05
C LYS A 115 26.44 -10.91 -4.85
N GLU A 116 25.73 -11.88 -4.28
CA GLU A 116 26.24 -13.25 -4.09
C GLU A 116 26.59 -13.90 -5.42
N LEU A 117 25.75 -13.72 -6.45
CA LEU A 117 26.00 -14.26 -7.79
C LEU A 117 27.29 -13.68 -8.36
N LYS A 118 27.46 -12.36 -8.30
CA LYS A 118 28.67 -11.68 -8.79
C LYS A 118 29.94 -12.11 -8.06
N GLU A 119 29.85 -12.37 -6.76
CA GLU A 119 30.98 -12.87 -5.98
C GLU A 119 31.33 -14.32 -6.35
N LYS A 120 30.33 -15.18 -6.53
CA LYS A 120 30.54 -16.55 -6.99
C LYS A 120 31.10 -16.62 -8.41
N GLU A 121 30.65 -15.76 -9.33
CA GLU A 121 31.20 -15.67 -10.68
C GLU A 121 32.70 -15.35 -10.66
N LYS A 122 33.12 -14.38 -9.83
CA LYS A 122 34.56 -14.07 -9.64
C LYS A 122 35.34 -15.25 -9.07
N ILE A 123 34.76 -15.97 -8.12
CA ILE A 123 35.41 -17.15 -7.54
C ILE A 123 35.60 -18.23 -8.61
N VAL A 124 34.56 -18.51 -9.41
CA VAL A 124 34.61 -19.50 -10.50
C VAL A 124 35.66 -19.12 -11.54
N GLU A 125 35.73 -17.85 -11.91
CA GLU A 125 36.77 -17.32 -12.82
C GLU A 125 38.16 -17.54 -12.25
N SER A 126 38.39 -17.17 -10.99
CA SER A 126 39.70 -17.33 -10.33
C SER A 126 40.12 -18.79 -10.19
N LEU A 127 39.17 -19.70 -9.93
CA LEU A 127 39.43 -21.13 -9.81
C LEU A 127 39.74 -21.72 -11.18
N SER A 128 39.03 -21.31 -12.22
CA SER A 128 39.28 -21.75 -13.60
C SER A 128 40.68 -21.36 -14.06
N ASP A 129 41.11 -20.13 -13.77
CA ASP A 129 42.47 -19.65 -14.04
C ASP A 129 43.55 -20.45 -13.31
N ARG A 130 43.33 -20.73 -12.01
CA ARG A 130 44.25 -21.55 -11.21
C ARG A 130 44.34 -22.96 -11.78
N LEU A 131 43.21 -23.54 -12.17
CA LEU A 131 43.14 -24.90 -12.71
C LEU A 131 43.84 -24.99 -14.07
N ALA A 132 43.69 -23.96 -14.92
CA ALA A 132 44.44 -23.84 -16.16
C ALA A 132 45.96 -23.78 -15.92
N LYS A 133 46.42 -22.96 -14.97
CA LYS A 133 47.84 -22.87 -14.60
C LYS A 133 48.40 -24.18 -14.06
N VAL A 134 47.63 -24.89 -13.22
CA VAL A 134 48.03 -26.21 -12.70
C VAL A 134 48.13 -27.22 -13.85
N ARG A 135 47.14 -27.28 -14.75
CA ARG A 135 47.18 -28.15 -15.94
C ARG A 135 48.39 -27.88 -16.82
N GLN A 136 48.72 -26.60 -17.05
CA GLN A 136 49.90 -26.21 -17.83
C GLN A 136 51.19 -26.71 -17.18
N ARG A 137 51.41 -26.42 -15.88
CA ARG A 137 52.60 -26.89 -15.15
C ARG A 137 52.71 -28.40 -15.13
N LEU A 138 51.59 -29.10 -14.95
CA LEU A 138 51.59 -30.58 -14.97
C LEU A 138 52.05 -31.10 -16.35
N SER A 139 51.59 -30.47 -17.43
CA SER A 139 52.02 -30.81 -18.79
C SER A 139 53.51 -30.50 -19.04
N GLU A 140 54.05 -29.43 -18.45
CA GLU A 140 55.47 -29.09 -18.55
C GLU A 140 56.31 -30.14 -17.82
N ILE A 141 55.95 -30.49 -16.58
CA ILE A 141 56.65 -31.53 -15.79
C ILE A 141 56.60 -32.90 -16.48
N LEU A 142 55.45 -33.28 -17.06
CA LEU A 142 55.32 -34.55 -17.78
C LEU A 142 56.27 -34.63 -19.00
N LYS A 143 56.53 -33.51 -19.68
CA LYS A 143 57.47 -33.46 -20.82
C LYS A 143 58.93 -33.52 -20.38
N GLU A 144 59.26 -33.12 -19.15
CA GLU A 144 60.63 -33.20 -18.61
C GLU A 144 60.99 -34.61 -18.11
N LEU A 145 60.00 -35.50 -17.97
CA LEU A 145 60.16 -36.89 -17.51
C LEU A 145 60.20 -37.92 -18.65
N GLU A 146 59.93 -37.51 -19.90
CA GLU A 146 60.11 -38.28 -21.15
C GLU A 146 61.51 -38.07 -21.74
#